data_AF-A0A7D9LCF1-F1
#
_entry.id   AF-A0A7D9LCF1-F1
#
_cell.length_a   1.000
_cell.length_b   1.000
_cell.length_c   1.000
_cell.angle_alpha   90.00
_cell.angle_beta   90.00
_cell.angle_gamma   90.00
#
_symmetry.space_group_name_H-M   'P 1'
#
loop_
_entity.id
_entity.type
_entity.pdbx_description
1 polymer ?
#
loop_
_entity_poly.entity_id
_entity_poly.type
_entity_poly.pdbx_seq_one_letter_code
_entity_poly.pdbx_strand_id
1 'polypeptide(L)'
;MAEELQVKMQTMVCQAPKETLQAMAKDFKLDISEQRKSTVVCMIFNHIDKELMDKNEEQRIAQKKKDVSESVPPVKQNAGQNTLQGMLESTSVFRRQFKIMGQIGQPNENDKLSFTSLTRQIDTGVKQRYTEQEIVDGVIRAINGGMVLRSYVETYKDLSLERLRKMLRNHYDVKSATELYQSLASICQGSKETPQEFLMRALDLRQKILFSSTQDQNENVRVRVRGYLRNPTISDEELILQANNAVSTENERVRKLRNQNRPKSAQVSQVAEKAESQDKILKTLEALKVEVAQVKSQLKDINQETEQARLPNSPAPVDTRNQRINTPPKCLQCQTSGNDKCSHCFICGSDNHFAIGCRQNRGKNALNSRRLPLRGQK
;
A
#
# COMPACT_ATOMS: atom_id res chain seq x y z
N MET A 1 -23.72 26.70 -0.57
CA MET A 1 -25.00 27.41 -0.32
C MET A 1 -26.03 26.54 0.38
N ALA A 2 -26.35 25.33 -0.10
CA ALA A 2 -27.36 24.47 0.56
C ALA A 2 -26.93 23.94 1.95
N GLU A 3 -25.70 23.46 2.10
CA GLU A 3 -25.19 22.94 3.39
C GLU A 3 -25.09 24.04 4.47
N GLU A 4 -24.71 25.26 4.07
CA GLU A 4 -24.62 26.41 4.96
C GLU A 4 -26.00 26.87 5.47
N LEU A 5 -27.02 26.80 4.62
CA LEU A 5 -28.40 27.08 4.98
C LEU A 5 -28.97 26.02 5.95
N GLN A 6 -28.60 24.75 5.75
CA GLN A 6 -29.02 23.64 6.61
C GLN A 6 -28.42 23.76 8.01
N VAL A 7 -27.13 24.07 8.11
CA VAL A 7 -26.45 24.31 9.40
C VAL A 7 -27.04 25.53 10.13
N LYS A 8 -27.38 26.60 9.39
CA LYS A 8 -28.02 27.80 9.95
C LYS A 8 -29.42 27.51 10.49
N MET A 9 -30.23 26.75 9.74
CA MET A 9 -31.56 26.32 10.17
C MET A 9 -31.49 25.42 11.42
N GLN A 10 -30.54 24.48 11.44
CA GLN A 10 -30.34 23.59 12.58
C GLN A 10 -29.92 24.35 13.85
N THR A 11 -29.08 25.36 13.69
CA THR A 11 -28.66 26.26 14.78
C THR A 11 -29.85 27.06 15.33
N MET A 12 -30.70 27.60 14.44
CA MET A 12 -31.87 28.39 14.84
C MET A 12 -32.91 27.58 15.61
N VAL A 13 -33.19 26.34 15.17
CA VAL A 13 -34.17 25.46 15.85
C VAL A 13 -33.65 25.00 17.22
N CYS A 14 -32.35 24.71 17.36
CA CYS A 14 -31.75 24.37 18.65
C CYS A 14 -31.76 25.55 19.66
N GLN A 15 -31.62 26.77 19.16
CA GLN A 15 -31.62 28.00 19.98
C GLN A 15 -33.04 28.52 20.30
N ALA A 16 -34.07 28.08 19.59
CA ALA A 16 -35.44 28.54 19.78
C ALA A 16 -35.96 28.26 21.21
N PRO A 17 -36.79 29.16 21.79
CA PRO A 17 -37.39 28.96 23.10
C PRO A 17 -38.45 27.84 23.04
N LYS A 18 -38.76 27.26 24.21
CA LYS A 18 -39.65 26.09 24.32
C LYS A 18 -41.06 26.39 23.75
N GLU A 19 -41.54 27.61 23.92
CA GLU A 19 -42.82 28.08 23.40
C GLU A 19 -42.87 28.07 21.87
N THR A 20 -41.82 28.54 21.20
CA THR A 20 -41.71 28.51 19.72
C THR A 20 -41.62 27.08 19.21
N LEU A 21 -40.89 26.20 19.91
CA LEU A 21 -40.80 24.79 19.54
C LEU A 21 -42.15 24.06 19.71
N GLN A 22 -42.93 24.42 20.74
CA GLN A 22 -44.28 23.89 20.95
C GLN A 22 -45.27 24.40 19.90
N ALA A 23 -45.15 25.66 19.46
CA ALA A 23 -45.94 26.21 18.36
C ALA A 23 -45.62 25.48 17.04
N MET A 24 -44.33 25.37 16.68
CA MET A 24 -43.91 24.65 15.47
C MET A 24 -44.37 23.20 15.45
N ALA A 25 -44.27 22.50 16.57
CA ALA A 25 -44.67 21.11 16.61
C ALA A 25 -46.22 20.95 16.64
N LYS A 26 -46.99 21.95 17.09
CA LYS A 26 -48.45 22.00 16.85
C LYS A 26 -48.78 22.18 15.37
N ASP A 27 -48.05 23.05 14.67
CA ASP A 27 -48.22 23.25 13.21
C ASP A 27 -47.90 21.97 12.43
N PHE A 28 -46.89 21.21 12.87
CA PHE A 28 -46.56 19.88 12.34
C PHE A 28 -47.44 18.74 12.86
N LYS A 29 -48.48 19.04 13.67
CA LYS A 29 -49.40 18.06 14.28
C LYS A 29 -48.69 16.95 15.07
N LEU A 30 -47.55 17.26 15.68
CA LEU A 30 -46.79 16.34 16.52
C LEU A 30 -47.35 16.39 17.94
N ASP A 31 -47.56 15.22 18.57
CA ASP A 31 -47.93 15.15 19.99
C ASP A 31 -46.67 15.33 20.86
N ILE A 32 -46.61 16.45 21.57
CA ILE A 32 -45.42 16.92 22.31
C ILE A 32 -45.68 16.88 23.81
N SER A 33 -46.78 16.27 24.26
CA SER A 33 -47.17 16.25 25.68
C SER A 33 -45.98 15.85 26.57
N GLU A 34 -45.55 16.81 27.42
CA GLU A 34 -44.47 16.71 28.41
C GLU A 34 -43.08 16.21 27.96
N GLN A 35 -42.73 16.41 26.69
CA GLN A 35 -41.40 16.01 26.22
C GLN A 35 -40.30 17.04 26.55
N ARG A 36 -39.10 16.56 26.87
CA ARG A 36 -37.90 17.39 27.07
C ARG A 36 -37.58 18.16 25.79
N LYS A 37 -37.06 19.40 25.93
CA LYS A 37 -36.74 20.29 24.80
C LYS A 37 -35.92 19.58 23.70
N SER A 38 -34.94 18.77 24.07
CA SER A 38 -34.13 17.98 23.14
C SER A 38 -34.94 16.97 22.32
N THR A 39 -35.92 16.32 22.95
CA THR A 39 -36.81 15.35 22.28
C THR A 39 -37.73 16.05 21.28
N VAL A 40 -38.30 17.20 21.65
CA VAL A 40 -39.13 18.03 20.76
C VAL A 40 -38.34 18.49 19.55
N VAL A 41 -37.11 18.97 19.77
CA VAL A 41 -36.18 19.38 18.72
C VAL A 41 -35.86 18.22 17.77
N CYS A 42 -35.56 17.02 18.30
CA CYS A 42 -35.33 15.83 17.47
C CYS A 42 -36.58 15.43 16.65
N MET A 43 -37.78 15.50 17.22
CA MET A 43 -39.01 15.17 16.50
C MET A 43 -39.30 16.17 15.37
N ILE A 44 -39.09 17.45 15.62
CA ILE A 44 -39.21 18.51 14.60
C ILE A 44 -38.22 18.28 13.47
N PHE A 45 -36.95 18.00 13.77
CA PHE A 45 -35.94 17.75 12.74
C PHE A 45 -36.26 16.51 11.90
N ASN A 46 -36.63 15.40 12.55
CA ASN A 46 -37.00 14.18 11.83
C ASN A 46 -38.21 14.41 10.89
N HIS A 47 -39.15 15.26 11.29
CA HIS A 47 -40.31 15.60 10.46
C HIS A 47 -39.92 16.48 9.27
N ILE A 48 -39.11 17.53 9.50
CA ILE A 48 -38.60 18.40 8.43
C ILE A 48 -37.77 17.61 7.42
N ASP A 49 -36.88 16.73 7.90
CA ASP A 49 -36.07 15.88 7.04
C ASP A 49 -36.95 14.93 6.21
N LYS A 50 -38.01 14.36 6.80
CA LYS A 50 -38.96 13.52 6.07
C LYS A 50 -39.69 14.30 4.96
N GLU A 51 -40.20 15.50 5.26
CA GLU A 51 -40.86 16.34 4.25
C GLU A 51 -39.91 16.78 3.11
N LEU A 52 -38.65 17.08 3.42
CA LEU A 52 -37.65 17.43 2.41
C LEU A 52 -37.31 16.24 1.50
N MET A 53 -37.32 15.02 2.05
CA MET A 53 -37.08 13.80 1.27
C MET A 53 -38.27 13.48 0.36
N ASP A 54 -39.50 13.63 0.85
CA ASP A 54 -40.71 13.43 0.05
C ASP A 54 -40.77 14.43 -1.13
N LYS A 55 -40.45 15.71 -0.88
CA LYS A 55 -40.36 16.77 -1.92
C LYS A 55 -39.26 16.49 -2.96
N ASN A 56 -38.10 15.96 -2.53
CA ASN A 56 -37.03 15.58 -3.45
C ASN A 56 -37.38 14.35 -4.30
N GLU A 57 -38.10 13.38 -3.74
CA GLU A 57 -38.55 12.19 -4.49
C GLU A 57 -39.63 12.56 -5.52
N GLU A 58 -40.57 13.44 -5.17
CA GLU A 58 -41.54 14.00 -6.12
C GLU A 58 -40.87 14.71 -7.29
N GLN A 59 -39.80 15.49 -7.03
CA GLN A 59 -39.01 16.14 -8.08
C GLN A 59 -38.25 15.15 -8.97
N ARG A 60 -37.75 14.04 -8.40
CA ARG A 60 -37.07 12.97 -9.16
C ARG A 60 -38.04 12.17 -10.02
N ILE A 61 -39.25 11.90 -9.53
CA ILE A 61 -40.32 11.26 -10.31
C ILE A 61 -40.76 12.18 -11.45
N ALA A 62 -40.85 13.49 -11.21
CA ALA A 62 -41.18 14.47 -12.25
C ALA A 62 -40.09 14.58 -13.33
N GLN A 63 -38.81 14.53 -12.95
CA GLN A 63 -37.68 14.49 -13.90
C GLN A 63 -37.66 13.19 -14.72
N LYS A 64 -37.89 12.04 -14.07
CA LYS A 64 -37.92 10.74 -14.75
C LYS A 64 -39.09 10.59 -15.74
N LYS A 65 -40.18 11.33 -15.55
CA LYS A 65 -41.30 11.41 -16.52
C LYS A 65 -40.97 12.27 -17.76
N LYS A 66 -40.01 13.20 -17.67
CA LYS A 66 -39.56 14.01 -18.82
C LYS A 66 -38.59 13.24 -19.73
N ASP A 67 -37.85 12.27 -19.20
CA ASP A 67 -36.82 11.54 -19.97
C ASP A 67 -37.32 10.25 -20.66
N VAL A 68 -38.62 9.91 -20.57
CA VAL A 68 -39.19 8.65 -21.13
C VAL A 68 -39.92 8.85 -22.48
N SER A 69 -39.84 10.04 -23.09
CA SER A 69 -40.36 10.28 -24.44
C SER A 69 -39.30 10.24 -25.53
N GLU A 70 -38.34 9.31 -25.52
CA GLU A 70 -37.63 8.95 -26.76
C GLU A 70 -37.01 7.53 -26.69
N SER A 71 -37.65 6.61 -27.41
CA SER A 71 -37.11 5.34 -27.97
C SER A 71 -36.82 4.12 -27.05
N VAL A 72 -37.52 3.03 -27.37
CA VAL A 72 -37.31 1.59 -27.05
C VAL A 72 -37.51 0.87 -28.42
N PRO A 73 -37.03 -0.36 -28.78
CA PRO A 73 -36.90 -1.55 -27.92
C PRO A 73 -35.75 -2.56 -28.32
N PRO A 74 -35.77 -3.87 -27.95
CA PRO A 74 -35.35 -4.39 -26.64
C PRO A 74 -34.38 -5.60 -26.73
N VAL A 75 -33.52 -5.82 -25.72
CA VAL A 75 -32.98 -7.16 -25.43
C VAL A 75 -33.03 -7.43 -23.92
N LYS A 76 -33.70 -8.52 -23.57
CA LYS A 76 -33.96 -9.03 -22.22
C LYS A 76 -32.68 -9.63 -21.62
N GLN A 77 -32.30 -9.23 -20.40
CA GLN A 77 -31.82 -10.15 -19.35
C GLN A 77 -32.21 -9.63 -17.96
N ASN A 78 -32.85 -10.51 -17.18
CA ASN A 78 -33.26 -10.31 -15.80
C ASN A 78 -32.06 -10.28 -14.85
N ALA A 79 -31.99 -9.27 -13.99
CA ALA A 79 -31.61 -9.40 -12.57
C ALA A 79 -31.80 -8.03 -11.89
N GLY A 80 -33.05 -7.71 -11.57
CA GLY A 80 -33.39 -6.59 -10.71
C GLY A 80 -33.09 -6.90 -9.25
N GLN A 81 -33.07 -5.81 -8.46
CA GLN A 81 -32.92 -5.72 -7.00
C GLN A 81 -31.48 -5.52 -6.51
N ASN A 82 -31.04 -4.26 -6.42
CA ASN A 82 -30.20 -3.72 -5.33
C ASN A 82 -29.84 -2.24 -5.56
N THR A 83 -30.82 -1.33 -5.56
CA THR A 83 -30.48 0.12 -5.63
C THR A 83 -31.34 1.04 -4.76
N LEU A 84 -32.31 0.52 -4.00
CA LEU A 84 -33.15 1.35 -3.10
C LEU A 84 -32.99 1.03 -1.60
N GLN A 85 -32.04 0.16 -1.23
CA GLN A 85 -31.87 -0.27 0.16
C GLN A 85 -30.91 0.63 0.99
N GLY A 86 -30.13 1.52 0.36
CA GLY A 86 -29.04 2.22 1.03
C GLY A 86 -29.39 3.47 1.84
N MET A 87 -30.61 3.99 1.76
CA MET A 87 -30.97 5.29 2.39
C MET A 87 -31.93 5.19 3.59
N LEU A 88 -32.48 4.00 3.88
CA LEU A 88 -33.45 3.76 4.97
C LEU A 88 -32.87 3.03 6.20
N GLU A 89 -31.60 2.61 6.15
CA GLU A 89 -31.02 1.70 7.16
C GLU A 89 -30.18 2.40 8.24
N SER A 90 -30.20 3.74 8.33
CA SER A 90 -29.39 4.49 9.31
C SER A 90 -30.03 4.64 10.69
N THR A 91 -31.30 4.28 10.89
CA THR A 91 -31.99 4.41 12.19
C THR A 91 -32.90 3.25 12.56
N SER A 92 -33.00 2.19 11.74
CA SER A 92 -33.93 1.09 11.98
C SER A 92 -33.24 -0.16 12.53
N VAL A 93 -33.92 -0.85 13.44
CA VAL A 93 -33.57 -2.16 14.04
C VAL A 93 -33.47 -3.29 12.99
N PHE A 94 -33.58 -2.96 11.70
CA PHE A 94 -33.52 -3.84 10.54
C PHE A 94 -32.26 -3.64 9.68
N ARG A 95 -31.24 -2.96 10.19
CA ARG A 95 -29.97 -2.79 9.47
C ARG A 95 -29.35 -4.16 9.21
N ARG A 96 -29.14 -4.49 7.92
CA ARG A 96 -28.50 -5.75 7.52
C ARG A 96 -27.06 -5.75 8.06
N GLN A 97 -26.64 -6.86 8.67
CA GLN A 97 -25.28 -7.00 9.16
C GLN A 97 -24.27 -6.80 8.02
N PHE A 98 -23.18 -6.07 8.28
CA PHE A 98 -22.10 -5.92 7.31
C PHE A 98 -21.54 -7.29 6.93
N LYS A 99 -21.53 -7.57 5.63
CA LYS A 99 -21.08 -8.83 5.05
C LYS A 99 -20.14 -8.55 3.89
N ILE A 100 -18.97 -9.19 3.92
CA ILE A 100 -18.06 -9.24 2.78
C ILE A 100 -18.57 -10.29 1.80
N MET A 101 -18.69 -9.90 0.53
CA MET A 101 -19.03 -10.76 -0.58
C MET A 101 -17.75 -11.42 -1.11
N GLY A 102 -17.69 -12.75 -0.99
CA GLY A 102 -16.52 -13.56 -1.35
C GLY A 102 -15.77 -14.09 -0.13
N GLN A 103 -14.81 -14.99 -0.36
CA GLN A 103 -13.95 -15.56 0.68
C GLN A 103 -12.52 -15.04 0.56
N ILE A 104 -11.93 -14.68 1.70
CA ILE A 104 -10.52 -14.33 1.84
C ILE A 104 -9.74 -15.64 1.99
N GLY A 105 -8.84 -15.91 1.05
CA GLY A 105 -7.92 -17.05 1.13
C GLY A 105 -6.50 -16.70 0.73
N GLN A 106 -5.73 -17.70 0.31
CA GLN A 106 -4.29 -17.54 0.08
C GLN A 106 -4.01 -16.52 -1.03
N PRO A 107 -2.93 -15.73 -0.90
CA PRO A 107 -2.47 -14.87 -1.97
C PRO A 107 -2.18 -15.74 -3.22
N ASN A 108 -2.75 -15.35 -4.37
CA ASN A 108 -2.61 -15.98 -5.70
C ASN A 108 -3.62 -17.08 -6.08
N GLU A 109 -4.66 -17.32 -5.28
CA GLU A 109 -5.75 -18.22 -5.65
C GLU A 109 -6.86 -17.46 -6.40
N ASN A 110 -7.07 -17.78 -7.69
CA ASN A 110 -7.92 -17.00 -8.60
C ASN A 110 -9.42 -16.97 -8.23
N ASP A 111 -9.91 -17.96 -7.48
CA ASP A 111 -11.32 -18.04 -7.04
C ASP A 111 -11.61 -17.24 -5.76
N LYS A 112 -10.58 -16.59 -5.17
CA LYS A 112 -10.70 -15.93 -3.86
C LYS A 112 -10.63 -14.40 -3.98
N LEU A 113 -11.22 -13.73 -3.00
CA LEU A 113 -11.41 -12.28 -3.01
C LEU A 113 -10.07 -11.54 -3.10
N SER A 114 -9.91 -10.66 -4.11
CA SER A 114 -8.71 -9.85 -4.27
C SER A 114 -8.61 -8.75 -3.22
N PHE A 115 -7.38 -8.33 -2.88
CA PHE A 115 -7.14 -7.26 -1.92
C PHE A 115 -7.83 -5.93 -2.29
N THR A 116 -7.86 -5.60 -3.58
CA THR A 116 -8.51 -4.39 -4.09
C THR A 116 -10.02 -4.44 -3.90
N SER A 117 -10.65 -5.60 -4.15
CA SER A 117 -12.08 -5.81 -3.92
C SER A 117 -12.43 -5.78 -2.43
N LEU A 118 -11.64 -6.48 -1.60
CA LEU A 118 -11.80 -6.45 -0.15
C LEU A 118 -11.73 -5.03 0.40
N THR A 119 -10.74 -4.25 -0.02
CA THR A 119 -10.60 -2.88 0.49
C THR A 119 -11.74 -1.99 0.05
N ARG A 120 -12.25 -2.13 -1.19
CA ARG A 120 -13.43 -1.40 -1.64
C ARG A 120 -14.68 -1.73 -0.81
N GLN A 121 -14.86 -3.00 -0.43
CA GLN A 121 -15.99 -3.41 0.41
C GLN A 121 -15.87 -2.85 1.83
N ILE A 122 -14.66 -2.85 2.39
CA ILE A 122 -14.37 -2.19 3.68
C ILE A 122 -14.68 -0.69 3.61
N ASP A 123 -14.20 0.01 2.58
CA ASP A 123 -14.45 1.44 2.40
C ASP A 123 -15.94 1.74 2.16
N THR A 124 -16.66 0.83 1.50
CA THR A 124 -18.11 0.92 1.34
C THR A 124 -18.82 0.75 2.68
N GLY A 125 -18.36 -0.17 3.55
CA GLY A 125 -18.87 -0.31 4.92
C GLY A 125 -18.68 0.97 5.74
N VAL A 126 -17.50 1.59 5.64
CA VAL A 126 -17.22 2.88 6.29
C VAL A 126 -18.15 3.98 5.76
N LYS A 127 -18.34 4.07 4.44
CA LYS A 127 -19.24 5.05 3.81
C LYS A 127 -20.71 4.85 4.21
N GLN A 128 -21.12 3.59 4.35
CA GLN A 128 -22.43 3.20 4.84
C GLN A 128 -22.55 3.33 6.36
N ARG A 129 -21.58 3.94 7.07
CA ARG A 129 -21.64 4.22 8.52
C ARG A 129 -21.81 2.98 9.40
N TYR A 130 -21.30 1.82 8.99
CA TYR A 130 -21.14 0.69 9.90
C TYR A 130 -20.08 1.00 10.96
N THR A 131 -20.23 0.41 12.14
CA THR A 131 -19.22 0.52 13.19
C THR A 131 -17.95 -0.23 12.79
N GLU A 132 -16.79 0.20 13.30
CA GLU A 132 -15.52 -0.47 12.98
C GLU A 132 -15.55 -1.96 13.38
N GLN A 133 -16.18 -2.28 14.51
CA GLN A 133 -16.32 -3.66 14.99
C GLN A 133 -17.19 -4.50 14.06
N GLU A 134 -18.33 -4.00 13.56
CA GLU A 134 -19.16 -4.74 12.59
C GLU A 134 -18.40 -5.04 11.29
N ILE A 135 -17.57 -4.09 10.84
CA ILE A 135 -16.74 -4.26 9.64
C ILE A 135 -15.67 -5.33 9.90
N VAL A 136 -14.98 -5.26 11.04
CA VAL A 136 -13.96 -6.24 11.46
C VAL A 136 -14.57 -7.63 11.53
N ASP A 137 -15.73 -7.78 12.18
CA ASP A 137 -16.42 -9.07 12.29
C ASP A 137 -16.86 -9.60 10.92
N GLY A 138 -17.31 -8.72 10.02
CA GLY A 138 -17.64 -9.08 8.64
C GLY A 138 -16.43 -9.58 7.85
N VAL A 139 -15.25 -9.01 8.11
CA VAL A 139 -13.99 -9.48 7.54
C VAL A 139 -13.59 -10.83 8.15
N ILE A 140 -13.63 -11.00 9.47
CA ILE A 140 -13.31 -12.27 10.15
C ILE A 140 -14.16 -13.41 9.61
N ARG A 141 -15.48 -13.21 9.45
CA ARG A 141 -16.41 -14.19 8.88
C ARG A 141 -16.05 -14.59 7.44
N ALA A 142 -15.48 -13.67 6.67
CA ALA A 142 -15.07 -13.93 5.29
C ALA A 142 -13.69 -14.60 5.17
N ILE A 143 -12.89 -14.65 6.24
CA ILE A 143 -11.63 -15.40 6.25
C ILE A 143 -11.91 -16.89 6.34
N ASN A 144 -11.31 -17.65 5.43
CA ASN A 144 -11.40 -19.10 5.43
C ASN A 144 -10.93 -19.70 6.77
N GLY A 145 -11.73 -20.62 7.31
CA GLY A 145 -11.55 -21.21 8.66
C GLY A 145 -10.25 -21.97 8.89
N GLY A 146 -9.46 -22.25 7.85
CA GLY A 146 -8.17 -22.93 7.93
C GLY A 146 -6.95 -22.01 7.92
N MET A 147 -7.13 -20.69 7.95
CA MET A 147 -6.01 -19.74 7.85
C MET A 147 -5.53 -19.26 9.22
N VAL A 148 -4.21 -19.21 9.40
CA VAL A 148 -3.55 -18.61 10.58
C VAL A 148 -3.97 -17.14 10.76
N LEU A 149 -4.24 -16.43 9.66
CA LEU A 149 -4.75 -15.07 9.71
C LEU A 149 -6.04 -14.98 10.54
N ARG A 150 -6.96 -15.94 10.39
CA ARG A 150 -8.25 -15.92 11.09
C ARG A 150 -8.04 -16.04 12.60
N SER A 151 -7.33 -17.09 13.04
CA SER A 151 -7.02 -17.29 14.47
C SER A 151 -6.27 -16.10 15.06
N TYR A 152 -5.38 -15.49 14.29
CA TYR A 152 -4.60 -14.34 14.73
C TYR A 152 -5.46 -13.07 14.87
N VAL A 153 -6.38 -12.81 13.93
CA VAL A 153 -7.31 -11.67 14.00
C VAL A 153 -8.33 -11.85 15.13
N GLU A 154 -8.86 -13.06 15.31
CA GLU A 154 -9.86 -13.40 16.36
C GLU A 154 -9.32 -13.25 17.79
N THR A 155 -8.00 -13.25 17.99
CA THR A 155 -7.38 -13.05 19.31
C THR A 155 -7.56 -11.61 19.83
N TYR A 156 -7.85 -10.65 18.96
CA TYR A 156 -8.02 -9.24 19.31
C TYR A 156 -9.49 -8.90 19.58
N LYS A 157 -9.80 -8.47 20.81
CA LYS A 157 -11.17 -8.04 21.20
C LYS A 157 -11.56 -6.67 20.65
N ASP A 158 -10.60 -5.76 20.54
CA ASP A 158 -10.78 -4.38 20.06
C ASP A 158 -9.78 -4.07 18.94
N LEU A 159 -10.01 -4.66 17.77
CA LEU A 159 -9.15 -4.45 16.61
C LEU A 159 -9.60 -3.18 15.86
N SER A 160 -8.72 -2.18 15.78
CA SER A 160 -8.99 -0.99 14.96
C SER A 160 -8.97 -1.34 13.47
N LEU A 161 -9.80 -0.64 12.69
CA LEU A 161 -9.87 -0.87 11.26
C LEU A 161 -8.54 -0.61 10.54
N GLU A 162 -7.74 0.33 11.05
CA GLU A 162 -6.41 0.64 10.52
C GLU A 162 -5.42 -0.52 10.72
N ARG A 163 -5.44 -1.16 11.90
CA ARG A 163 -4.59 -2.31 12.19
C ARG A 163 -5.01 -3.53 11.36
N LEU A 164 -6.31 -3.76 11.21
CA LEU A 164 -6.85 -4.80 10.33
C LEU A 164 -6.37 -4.59 8.87
N ARG A 165 -6.47 -3.36 8.34
CA ARG A 165 -5.98 -3.04 6.98
C ARG A 165 -4.49 -3.37 6.80
N LYS A 166 -3.64 -3.09 7.79
CA LYS A 166 -2.21 -3.43 7.76
C LYS A 166 -1.97 -4.95 7.76
N MET A 167 -2.70 -5.68 8.59
CA MET A 167 -2.61 -7.14 8.65
C MET A 167 -3.06 -7.80 7.35
N LEU A 168 -4.15 -7.31 6.75
CA LEU A 168 -4.62 -7.76 5.44
C LEU A 168 -3.61 -7.43 4.33
N ARG A 169 -3.01 -6.24 4.35
CA ARG A 169 -1.98 -5.85 3.37
C ARG A 169 -0.80 -6.83 3.38
N ASN A 170 -0.33 -7.18 4.57
CA ASN A 170 0.75 -8.16 4.76
C ASN A 170 0.33 -9.57 4.33
N HIS A 171 -0.91 -9.96 4.61
CA HIS A 171 -1.41 -11.29 4.24
C HIS A 171 -1.51 -11.50 2.72
N TYR A 172 -1.84 -10.44 1.98
CA TYR A 172 -1.97 -10.48 0.53
C TYR A 172 -0.66 -10.17 -0.21
N ASP A 173 0.47 -10.06 0.49
CA ASP A 173 1.78 -9.65 -0.06
C ASP A 173 1.69 -8.40 -0.97
N VAL A 174 0.86 -7.43 -0.56
CA VAL A 174 0.62 -6.24 -1.36
C VAL A 174 1.85 -5.35 -1.31
N LYS A 175 2.54 -5.30 -2.45
CA LYS A 175 3.74 -4.49 -2.66
C LYS A 175 3.51 -3.02 -2.33
N SER A 176 4.51 -2.39 -1.72
CA SER A 176 4.51 -0.95 -1.47
C SER A 176 4.52 -0.13 -2.77
N ALA A 177 4.14 1.15 -2.71
CA ALA A 177 4.21 2.02 -3.87
C ALA A 177 5.62 2.03 -4.49
N THR A 178 6.67 2.08 -3.66
CA THR A 178 8.07 2.06 -4.09
C THR A 178 8.45 0.76 -4.82
N GLU A 179 8.05 -0.41 -4.30
CA GLU A 179 8.28 -1.70 -4.97
C GLU A 179 7.53 -1.82 -6.30
N LEU A 180 6.33 -1.24 -6.37
CA LEU A 180 5.56 -1.19 -7.61
C LEU A 180 6.21 -0.26 -8.65
N TYR A 181 6.75 0.89 -8.23
CA TYR A 181 7.54 1.77 -9.10
C TYR A 181 8.79 1.07 -9.64
N GLN A 182 9.53 0.35 -8.79
CA GLN A 182 10.67 -0.45 -9.22
C GLN A 182 10.26 -1.56 -10.20
N SER A 183 9.11 -2.21 -9.94
CA SER A 183 8.56 -3.24 -10.82
C SER A 183 8.14 -2.67 -12.19
N LEU A 184 7.61 -1.44 -12.22
CA LEU A 184 7.26 -0.74 -13.46
C LEU A 184 8.51 -0.28 -14.22
N ALA A 185 9.52 0.26 -13.52
CA ALA A 185 10.76 0.72 -14.13
C ALA A 185 11.59 -0.42 -14.76
N SER A 186 11.47 -1.63 -14.20
CA SER A 186 12.16 -2.83 -14.70
C SER A 186 11.29 -3.68 -15.64
N ILE A 187 10.08 -3.23 -15.98
CA ILE A 187 9.18 -4.00 -16.83
C ILE A 187 9.72 -4.05 -18.27
N CYS A 188 9.79 -5.25 -18.84
CA CYS A 188 10.12 -5.47 -20.24
C CYS A 188 9.15 -6.51 -20.82
N GLN A 189 8.92 -6.44 -22.13
CA GLN A 189 8.11 -7.43 -22.83
C GLN A 189 8.86 -8.77 -22.84
N GLY A 190 8.20 -9.83 -22.36
CA GLY A 190 8.75 -11.18 -22.39
C GLY A 190 8.78 -11.76 -23.81
N SER A 191 9.70 -12.68 -24.09
CA SER A 191 9.81 -13.32 -25.42
C SER A 191 8.62 -14.20 -25.83
N LYS A 192 7.74 -14.54 -24.87
CA LYS A 192 6.50 -15.33 -25.08
C LYS A 192 5.22 -14.52 -24.87
N GLU A 193 5.34 -13.24 -24.55
CA GLU A 193 4.22 -12.38 -24.19
C GLU A 193 3.80 -11.56 -25.41
N THR A 194 2.50 -11.54 -25.69
CA THR A 194 1.96 -10.69 -26.75
C THR A 194 2.10 -9.20 -26.36
N PRO A 195 2.21 -8.27 -27.33
CA PRO A 195 2.25 -6.84 -27.03
C PRO A 195 1.04 -6.37 -26.19
N GLN A 196 -0.11 -6.98 -26.43
CA GLN A 196 -1.35 -6.71 -25.71
C GLN A 196 -1.27 -7.16 -24.24
N GLU A 197 -0.78 -8.37 -23.97
CA GLU A 197 -0.58 -8.85 -22.59
C GLU A 197 0.43 -7.98 -21.83
N PHE A 198 1.52 -7.57 -22.50
CA PHE A 198 2.50 -6.65 -21.94
C PHE A 198 1.87 -5.30 -21.56
N LEU A 199 1.09 -4.71 -22.47
CA LEU A 199 0.40 -3.45 -22.22
C LEU A 199 -0.58 -3.58 -21.04
N MET A 200 -1.37 -4.66 -21.00
CA MET A 200 -2.31 -4.91 -19.90
C MET A 200 -1.59 -5.03 -18.56
N ARG A 201 -0.44 -5.70 -18.52
CA ARG A 201 0.40 -5.84 -17.31
C ARG A 201 1.02 -4.50 -16.87
N ALA A 202 1.49 -3.69 -17.81
CA ALA A 202 2.00 -2.35 -17.52
C ALA A 202 0.91 -1.40 -16.99
N LEU A 203 -0.28 -1.43 -17.59
CA LEU A 203 -1.43 -0.66 -17.14
C LEU A 203 -1.93 -1.11 -15.77
N ASP A 204 -1.97 -2.42 -15.50
CA ASP A 204 -2.31 -2.97 -14.19
C ASP A 204 -1.30 -2.52 -13.12
N LEU A 205 0.00 -2.56 -13.41
CA LEU A 205 1.04 -2.04 -12.51
C LEU A 205 0.86 -0.54 -12.23
N ARG A 206 0.60 0.28 -13.27
CA ARG A 206 0.28 1.70 -13.10
C ARG A 206 -0.94 1.89 -12.20
N GLN A 207 -1.99 1.10 -12.38
CA GLN A 207 -3.21 1.21 -11.58
C GLN A 207 -2.99 0.79 -10.13
N LYS A 208 -2.19 -0.25 -9.88
CA LYS A 208 -1.78 -0.68 -8.54
C LYS A 208 -0.95 0.39 -7.83
N ILE A 209 -0.09 1.11 -8.55
CA ILE A 209 0.68 2.25 -8.00
C ILE A 209 -0.27 3.36 -7.55
N LEU A 210 -1.19 3.77 -8.43
CA LEU A 210 -2.18 4.81 -8.10
C LEU A 210 -2.99 4.41 -6.86
N PHE A 211 -3.47 3.17 -6.82
CA PHE A 211 -4.23 2.65 -5.69
C PHE A 211 -3.41 2.64 -4.39
N SER A 212 -2.18 2.13 -4.42
CA SER A 212 -1.32 2.06 -3.23
C SER A 212 -0.94 3.46 -2.73
N SER A 213 -0.61 4.38 -3.64
CA SER A 213 -0.33 5.79 -3.32
C SER A 213 -1.55 6.51 -2.75
N THR A 214 -2.77 6.14 -3.15
CA THR A 214 -4.00 6.69 -2.57
C THR A 214 -4.35 6.13 -1.19
N GLN A 215 -3.91 4.91 -0.90
CA GLN A 215 -4.23 4.20 0.34
C GLN A 215 -3.18 4.36 1.43
N ASP A 216 -1.98 4.80 1.10
CA ASP A 216 -1.00 5.21 2.09
C ASP A 216 -1.56 6.45 2.81
N GLN A 217 -2.17 6.20 3.97
CA GLN A 217 -3.01 7.09 4.79
C GLN A 217 -2.31 8.32 5.35
N ASN A 218 -1.16 8.71 4.80
CA ASN A 218 -0.53 9.95 5.18
C ASN A 218 -1.19 11.08 4.39
N GLU A 219 -2.42 11.45 4.76
CA GLU A 219 -3.13 12.62 4.21
C GLU A 219 -2.24 13.87 4.28
N ASN A 220 -1.39 13.98 5.31
CA ASN A 220 -0.37 15.01 5.44
C ASN A 220 0.71 14.95 4.34
N VAL A 221 1.16 13.75 3.96
CA VAL A 221 2.09 13.58 2.83
C VAL A 221 1.38 13.96 1.53
N ARG A 222 0.12 13.55 1.37
CA ARG A 222 -0.71 13.85 0.21
C ARG A 222 -0.94 15.34 0.02
N VAL A 223 -1.34 16.05 1.06
CA VAL A 223 -1.54 17.51 1.04
C VAL A 223 -0.25 18.22 0.64
N ARG A 224 0.90 17.77 1.15
CA ARG A 224 2.20 18.36 0.85
C ARG A 224 2.69 18.06 -0.57
N VAL A 225 2.49 16.84 -1.07
CA VAL A 225 2.90 16.46 -2.44
C VAL A 225 1.95 17.04 -3.50
N ARG A 226 0.67 17.24 -3.18
CA ARG A 226 -0.34 17.75 -4.12
C ARG A 226 -0.05 19.15 -4.65
N GLY A 227 0.64 20.01 -3.87
CA GLY A 227 1.06 21.33 -4.33
C GLY A 227 2.05 21.27 -5.50
N TYR A 228 2.97 20.31 -5.44
CA TYR A 228 4.00 20.10 -6.45
C TYR A 228 3.46 19.41 -7.70
N LEU A 229 2.52 18.48 -7.55
CA LEU A 229 1.84 17.81 -8.67
C LEU A 229 0.93 18.73 -9.51
N ARG A 230 0.60 19.93 -9.01
CA ARG A 230 -0.16 20.95 -9.77
C ARG A 230 0.74 21.81 -10.65
N ASN A 231 2.05 21.79 -10.43
CA ASN A 231 2.98 22.58 -11.22
C ASN A 231 3.50 21.76 -12.41
N PRO A 232 3.17 22.12 -13.66
CA PRO A 232 3.61 21.39 -14.85
C PRO A 232 5.10 21.56 -15.18
N THR A 233 5.83 22.46 -14.51
CA THR A 233 7.26 22.72 -14.76
C THR A 233 8.21 22.02 -13.79
N ILE A 234 7.67 21.27 -12.82
CA ILE A 234 8.51 20.58 -11.86
C ILE A 234 9.24 19.40 -12.53
N SER A 235 10.54 19.29 -12.27
CA SER A 235 11.34 18.13 -12.69
C SER A 235 10.97 16.91 -11.85
N ASP A 236 11.03 15.72 -12.45
CA ASP A 236 10.76 14.46 -11.75
C ASP A 236 11.71 14.27 -10.55
N GLU A 237 12.96 14.71 -10.65
CA GLU A 237 13.94 14.66 -9.55
C GLU A 237 13.52 15.54 -8.36
N GLU A 238 13.00 16.73 -8.66
CA GLU A 238 12.51 17.69 -7.68
C GLU A 238 11.24 17.15 -7.01
N LEU A 239 10.33 16.55 -7.78
CA LEU A 239 9.10 15.96 -7.27
C LEU A 239 9.38 14.77 -6.33
N ILE A 240 10.34 13.92 -6.70
CA ILE A 240 10.76 12.78 -5.88
C ILE A 240 11.41 13.26 -4.58
N LEU A 241 12.25 14.30 -4.63
CA LEU A 241 12.84 14.91 -3.43
C LEU A 241 11.75 15.45 -2.48
N GLN A 242 10.77 16.19 -3.01
CA GLN A 242 9.68 16.73 -2.20
C GLN A 242 8.78 15.62 -1.62
N ALA A 243 8.56 14.54 -2.35
CA ALA A 243 7.85 13.37 -1.84
C ALA A 243 8.61 12.69 -0.70
N ASN A 244 9.93 12.48 -0.84
CA ASN A 244 10.78 11.90 0.20
C ASN A 244 10.83 12.78 1.46
N ASN A 245 10.87 14.11 1.29
CA ASN A 245 10.83 15.06 2.40
C ASN A 245 9.47 15.03 3.13
N ALA A 246 8.36 14.98 2.39
CA ALA A 246 7.03 14.88 2.96
C ALA A 246 6.87 13.58 3.78
N VAL A 247 7.37 12.45 3.26
CA VAL A 247 7.35 11.15 3.96
C VAL A 247 8.24 11.17 5.21
N SER A 248 9.45 11.72 5.13
CA SER A 248 10.39 11.78 6.25
C SER A 248 9.85 12.61 7.42
N THR A 249 9.29 13.78 7.10
CA THR A 249 8.67 14.66 8.10
C THR A 249 7.41 14.06 8.72
N GLU A 250 6.59 13.34 7.95
CA GLU A 250 5.44 12.62 8.50
C GLU A 250 5.88 11.46 9.40
N ASN A 251 6.90 10.70 9.02
CA ASN A 251 7.49 9.66 9.87
C ASN A 251 8.00 10.22 11.19
N GLU A 252 8.61 11.41 11.18
CA GLU A 252 9.05 12.09 12.40
C GLU A 252 7.87 12.51 13.27
N ARG A 253 6.81 13.09 12.66
CA ARG A 253 5.57 13.45 13.36
C ARG A 253 4.95 12.23 14.05
N VAL A 254 4.81 11.12 13.33
CA VAL A 254 4.29 9.85 13.85
C VAL A 254 5.15 9.32 14.98
N ARG A 255 6.48 9.40 14.88
CA ARG A 255 7.41 9.02 15.97
C ARG A 255 7.20 9.87 17.21
N LYS A 256 7.03 11.19 17.07
CA LYS A 256 6.78 12.11 18.20
C LYS A 256 5.43 11.85 18.88
N LEU A 257 4.36 11.66 18.11
CA LEU A 257 3.04 11.31 18.67
C LEU A 257 3.04 9.95 19.37
N ARG A 258 3.74 8.96 18.81
CA ARG A 258 3.87 7.64 19.41
C ARG A 258 4.63 7.67 20.74
N ASN A 259 5.58 8.59 20.90
CA ASN A 259 6.31 8.79 22.16
C ASN A 259 5.51 9.58 23.21
N GLN A 260 4.55 10.42 22.80
CA GLN A 260 3.68 11.17 23.72
C GLN A 260 2.58 10.31 24.36
N ASN A 261 2.08 9.29 23.64
CA ASN A 261 1.00 8.42 24.11
C ASN A 261 1.46 7.24 24.99
N ARG A 262 2.72 7.22 25.44
CA ARG A 262 3.16 6.22 26.42
C ARG A 262 2.63 6.63 27.81
N PRO A 263 1.77 5.84 28.47
CA PRO A 263 1.28 6.22 29.79
C PRO A 263 2.47 6.33 30.75
N LYS A 264 2.66 7.51 31.33
CA LYS A 264 3.58 7.70 32.45
C LYS A 264 2.95 7.03 33.67
N SER A 265 3.27 5.76 33.88
CA SER A 265 3.06 5.11 35.18
C SER A 265 3.85 5.91 36.21
N ALA A 266 3.15 6.64 37.07
CA ALA A 266 3.74 7.27 38.24
C ALA A 266 4.08 6.18 39.25
N GLN A 267 5.36 5.80 39.34
CA GLN A 267 5.91 5.26 40.57
C GLN A 267 6.74 6.35 41.23
N VAL A 268 6.29 6.73 42.43
CA VAL A 268 6.99 7.60 43.37
C VAL A 268 8.03 6.74 44.11
N SER A 269 9.20 7.34 44.38
CA SER A 269 10.35 6.84 45.16
C SER A 269 11.37 5.98 44.40
N GLN A 270 12.38 6.62 43.81
CA GLN A 270 13.73 6.76 44.39
C GLN A 270 14.65 7.50 43.40
N VAL A 271 15.19 8.64 43.86
CA VAL A 271 16.08 9.53 43.12
C VAL A 271 17.52 9.04 43.34
N ALA A 272 18.04 8.19 42.45
CA ALA A 272 19.49 7.90 42.41
C ALA A 272 20.03 7.24 41.12
N GLU A 273 19.24 6.60 40.25
CA GLU A 273 19.85 5.67 39.27
C GLU A 273 19.94 6.17 37.80
N LYS A 274 19.28 7.28 37.43
CA LYS A 274 19.29 7.75 36.02
C LYS A 274 20.55 8.53 35.62
N ALA A 275 21.31 9.07 36.57
CA ALA A 275 22.54 9.80 36.28
C ALA A 275 23.70 8.87 35.92
N GLU A 276 23.79 7.68 36.52
CA GLU A 276 24.89 6.75 36.25
C GLU A 276 24.85 6.14 34.83
N SER A 277 23.66 5.94 34.28
CA SER A 277 23.52 5.26 32.97
C SER A 277 23.94 6.15 31.81
N GLN A 278 23.68 7.46 31.87
CA GLN A 278 24.12 8.40 30.84
C GLN A 278 25.62 8.71 30.94
N ASP A 279 26.17 8.75 32.15
CA ASP A 279 27.61 8.97 32.39
C ASP A 279 28.46 7.76 31.97
N LYS A 280 27.97 6.53 32.18
CA LYS A 280 28.59 5.31 31.65
C LYS A 280 28.60 5.29 30.12
N ILE A 281 27.51 5.71 29.46
CA ILE A 281 27.42 5.78 28.00
C ILE A 281 28.37 6.84 27.43
N LEU A 282 28.47 8.02 28.05
CA LEU A 282 29.40 9.08 27.63
C LEU A 282 30.86 8.63 27.77
N LYS A 283 31.23 7.98 28.88
CA LYS A 283 32.57 7.42 29.09
C LYS A 283 32.92 6.34 28.05
N THR A 284 31.98 5.47 27.70
CA THR A 284 32.21 4.47 26.63
C THR A 284 32.35 5.10 25.25
N LEU A 285 31.61 6.18 24.96
CA LEU A 285 31.72 6.91 23.69
C LEU A 285 33.05 7.66 23.57
N GLU A 286 33.57 8.19 24.67
CA GLU A 286 34.89 8.83 24.71
C GLU A 286 36.02 7.81 24.56
N ALA A 287 35.93 6.65 25.23
CA ALA A 287 36.89 5.55 25.06
C ALA A 287 36.94 5.04 23.62
N LEU A 288 35.77 4.82 22.99
CA LEU A 288 35.69 4.41 21.58
C LEU A 288 36.23 5.46 20.62
N LYS A 289 36.11 6.76 20.93
CA LYS A 289 36.71 7.83 20.11
C LYS A 289 38.24 7.79 20.18
N VAL A 290 38.81 7.49 21.34
CA VAL A 290 40.26 7.34 21.52
C VAL A 290 40.76 6.12 20.75
N GLU A 291 40.06 4.98 20.84
CA GLU A 291 40.42 3.76 20.10
C GLU A 291 40.33 3.97 18.58
N VAL A 292 39.29 4.64 18.08
CA VAL A 292 39.16 4.95 16.65
C VAL A 292 40.26 5.91 16.17
N ALA A 293 40.66 6.87 17.01
CA ALA A 293 41.77 7.76 16.69
C ALA A 293 43.10 7.00 16.63
N GLN A 294 43.32 6.05 17.55
CA GLN A 294 44.50 5.19 17.59
C GLN A 294 44.54 4.20 16.41
N VAL A 295 43.42 3.58 16.04
CA VAL A 295 43.33 2.74 14.83
C VAL A 295 43.59 3.58 13.58
N LYS A 296 43.12 4.83 13.56
CA LYS A 296 43.36 5.75 12.44
C LYS A 296 44.81 6.20 12.34
N SER A 297 45.55 6.32 13.46
CA SER A 297 47.00 6.57 13.41
C SER A 297 47.76 5.34 12.96
N GLN A 298 47.43 4.15 13.48
CA GLN A 298 48.02 2.88 13.02
C GLN A 298 47.80 2.64 11.52
N LEU A 299 46.64 3.00 10.96
CA LEU A 299 46.38 2.93 9.52
C LEU A 299 47.18 3.96 8.71
N LYS A 300 47.52 5.11 9.29
CA LYS A 300 48.42 6.08 8.65
C LYS A 300 49.86 5.59 8.66
N ASP A 301 50.30 4.99 9.75
CA ASP A 301 51.65 4.47 9.88
C ASP A 301 51.88 3.28 8.94
N ILE A 302 50.90 2.35 8.85
CA ILE A 302 50.91 1.25 7.86
C ILE A 302 50.91 1.79 6.43
N ASN A 303 50.10 2.82 6.13
CA ASN A 303 50.07 3.42 4.80
C ASN A 303 51.40 4.12 4.47
N GLN A 304 52.04 4.80 5.42
CA GLN A 304 53.34 5.44 5.23
C GLN A 304 54.48 4.43 5.07
N GLU A 305 54.46 3.30 5.78
CA GLU A 305 55.40 2.19 5.57
C GLU A 305 55.24 1.55 4.18
N THR A 306 54.01 1.44 3.66
CA THR A 306 53.79 1.01 2.26
C THR A 306 54.18 2.05 1.21
N GLU A 307 54.18 3.35 1.54
CA GLU A 307 54.61 4.41 0.62
C GLU A 307 56.14 4.56 0.57
N GLN A 308 56.85 4.39 1.69
CA GLN A 308 58.31 4.44 1.75
C GLN A 308 59.00 3.22 1.10
N ALA A 309 58.29 2.10 0.94
CA ALA A 309 58.77 0.92 0.22
C ALA A 309 58.71 1.03 -1.32
N ARG A 310 58.18 2.14 -1.89
CA ARG A 310 58.15 2.37 -3.35
C ARG A 310 59.30 3.29 -3.81
N LEU A 311 60.41 2.69 -4.24
CA LEU A 311 61.40 3.39 -5.06
C LEU A 311 60.79 3.82 -6.41
N PRO A 312 61.17 4.99 -6.97
CA PRO A 312 60.63 5.50 -8.23
C PRO A 312 61.46 4.94 -9.39
N ASN A 313 61.08 3.79 -9.95
CA ASN A 313 61.38 3.39 -11.34
C ASN A 313 60.79 1.99 -11.64
N SER A 314 59.50 1.94 -11.95
CA SER A 314 58.89 0.92 -12.82
C SER A 314 57.44 1.28 -13.11
N PRO A 315 56.92 1.08 -14.35
CA PRO A 315 55.51 1.29 -14.64
C PRO A 315 54.67 0.36 -13.78
N ALA A 316 53.68 0.93 -13.06
CA ALA A 316 52.82 0.16 -12.18
C ALA A 316 51.95 -0.85 -12.95
N PRO A 317 51.66 -2.03 -12.38
CA PRO A 317 50.83 -3.04 -13.02
C PRO A 317 49.37 -2.56 -13.07
N VAL A 318 48.78 -2.63 -14.26
CA VAL A 318 47.34 -2.46 -14.47
C VAL A 318 46.58 -3.56 -13.73
N ASP A 319 45.55 -3.18 -12.97
CA ASP A 319 44.58 -4.10 -12.36
C ASP A 319 43.97 -5.03 -13.42
N THR A 320 44.42 -6.29 -13.43
CA THR A 320 44.08 -7.33 -14.42
C THR A 320 42.81 -8.11 -14.08
N ARG A 321 41.95 -7.62 -13.18
CA ARG A 321 40.69 -8.32 -12.84
C ARG A 321 39.51 -8.03 -13.76
N ASN A 322 39.59 -7.01 -14.62
CA ASN A 322 38.54 -6.67 -15.60
C ASN A 322 38.93 -6.83 -17.08
N GLN A 323 40.05 -7.50 -17.40
CA GLN A 323 40.43 -7.81 -18.78
C GLN A 323 40.10 -9.26 -19.18
N ARG A 324 38.92 -9.76 -18.84
CA ARG A 324 38.35 -10.90 -19.59
C ARG A 324 37.79 -10.39 -20.92
N ILE A 325 38.72 -10.12 -21.82
CA ILE A 325 38.71 -10.64 -23.18
C ILE A 325 37.45 -10.28 -23.99
N ASN A 326 37.54 -9.16 -24.71
CA ASN A 326 36.74 -8.88 -25.91
C ASN A 326 37.28 -9.65 -27.15
N THR A 327 38.11 -10.69 -26.96
CA THR A 327 38.54 -11.55 -28.07
C THR A 327 37.66 -12.79 -28.14
N PRO A 328 37.09 -13.11 -29.32
CA PRO A 328 36.25 -14.28 -29.46
C PRO A 328 37.06 -15.55 -29.13
N PRO A 329 36.49 -16.50 -28.35
CA PRO A 329 37.20 -17.72 -27.97
C PRO A 329 37.59 -18.54 -29.21
N LYS A 330 38.86 -18.94 -29.29
CA LYS A 330 39.43 -19.74 -30.38
C LYS A 330 39.54 -21.21 -29.96
N CYS A 331 39.38 -22.14 -30.90
CA CYS A 331 39.71 -23.55 -30.68
C CYS A 331 41.25 -23.72 -30.63
N LEU A 332 41.71 -24.84 -30.07
CA LEU A 332 43.14 -25.14 -29.97
C LEU A 332 43.85 -25.12 -31.34
N GLN A 333 43.20 -25.63 -32.39
CA GLN A 333 43.76 -25.67 -33.76
C GLN A 333 43.84 -24.28 -34.42
N CYS A 334 42.87 -23.41 -34.19
CA CYS A 334 42.92 -22.03 -34.71
C CYS A 334 43.89 -21.16 -33.93
N GLN A 335 44.11 -21.48 -32.64
CA GLN A 335 45.13 -20.83 -31.83
C GLN A 335 46.54 -21.17 -32.32
N THR A 336 46.80 -22.44 -32.66
CA THR A 336 48.10 -22.86 -33.22
C THR A 336 48.32 -22.38 -34.66
N SER A 337 47.25 -22.19 -35.43
CA SER A 337 47.32 -21.75 -36.83
C SER A 337 47.36 -20.23 -37.00
N GLY A 338 47.31 -19.46 -35.91
CA GLY A 338 47.34 -17.99 -35.96
C GLY A 338 46.06 -17.33 -36.48
N ASN A 339 44.94 -18.06 -36.56
CA ASN A 339 43.68 -17.51 -37.06
C ASN A 339 42.98 -16.63 -36.02
N ASP A 340 42.40 -15.52 -36.45
CA ASP A 340 41.79 -14.54 -35.54
C ASP A 340 40.38 -14.88 -35.05
N LYS A 341 39.66 -15.75 -35.76
CA LYS A 341 38.30 -16.16 -35.41
C LYS A 341 38.05 -17.62 -35.82
N CYS A 342 37.25 -18.33 -35.03
CA CYS A 342 36.75 -19.66 -35.39
C CYS A 342 35.39 -19.55 -36.07
N SER A 343 35.26 -20.05 -37.29
CA SER A 343 33.97 -20.28 -37.97
C SER A 343 33.32 -21.61 -37.56
N HIS A 344 33.90 -22.29 -36.57
CA HIS A 344 33.51 -23.61 -36.09
C HIS A 344 33.45 -23.64 -34.57
N CYS A 345 33.10 -24.80 -34.00
CA CYS A 345 33.01 -24.95 -32.55
C CYS A 345 34.35 -24.70 -31.86
N PHE A 346 34.48 -23.60 -31.11
CA PHE A 346 35.71 -23.32 -30.36
C PHE A 346 35.98 -24.31 -29.20
N ILE A 347 34.99 -25.13 -28.82
CA ILE A 347 35.10 -26.11 -27.74
C ILE A 347 35.74 -27.42 -28.22
N CYS A 348 35.42 -27.88 -29.43
CA CYS A 348 35.90 -29.17 -29.94
C CYS A 348 36.61 -29.10 -31.31
N GLY A 349 36.64 -27.94 -31.95
CA GLY A 349 37.29 -27.73 -33.25
C GLY A 349 36.54 -28.28 -34.46
N SER A 350 35.31 -28.80 -34.29
CA SER A 350 34.53 -29.37 -35.41
C SER A 350 33.79 -28.29 -36.20
N ASP A 351 33.88 -28.37 -37.53
CA ASP A 351 33.18 -27.47 -38.48
C ASP A 351 31.67 -27.75 -38.63
N ASN A 352 31.17 -28.86 -38.07
CA ASN A 352 29.76 -29.26 -38.24
C ASN A 352 28.79 -28.54 -37.29
N HIS A 353 29.29 -27.81 -36.29
CA HIS A 353 28.45 -27.08 -35.34
C HIS A 353 29.17 -25.90 -34.71
N PHE A 354 28.42 -24.96 -34.15
CA PHE A 354 28.94 -23.91 -33.27
C PHE A 354 28.89 -24.34 -31.79
N ALA A 355 29.62 -23.65 -30.92
CA ALA A 355 29.74 -24.00 -29.49
C ALA A 355 28.41 -24.14 -28.73
N ILE A 356 27.34 -23.46 -29.21
CA ILE A 356 25.98 -23.56 -28.67
C ILE A 356 25.43 -24.99 -28.81
N GLY A 357 25.75 -25.69 -29.91
CA GLY A 357 25.32 -27.06 -30.19
C GLY A 357 26.31 -28.14 -29.73
N CYS A 358 27.41 -27.74 -29.06
CA CYS A 358 28.47 -28.67 -28.72
C CYS A 358 28.08 -29.57 -27.55
N ARG A 359 28.03 -30.89 -27.81
CA ARG A 359 27.75 -31.88 -26.75
C ARG A 359 28.81 -31.90 -25.65
N GLN A 360 30.04 -31.50 -25.95
CA GLN A 360 31.14 -31.34 -24.97
C GLN A 360 30.96 -30.11 -24.04
N ASN A 361 30.02 -29.20 -24.34
CA ASN A 361 29.74 -28.01 -23.52
C ASN A 361 28.85 -28.31 -22.29
N ARG A 362 28.25 -29.49 -22.20
CA ARG A 362 27.32 -29.86 -21.11
C ARG A 362 27.98 -29.97 -19.73
N GLY A 363 29.31 -29.99 -19.66
CA GLY A 363 30.05 -30.14 -18.39
C GLY A 363 30.47 -28.84 -17.69
N LYS A 364 30.39 -27.66 -18.34
CA LYS A 364 30.96 -26.42 -17.77
C LYS A 364 29.95 -25.35 -17.33
N ASN A 365 28.68 -25.44 -17.75
CA ASN A 365 27.60 -24.52 -17.32
C ASN A 365 26.28 -25.28 -17.05
N ALA A 366 26.33 -26.31 -16.21
CA ALA A 366 25.12 -27.04 -15.79
C ALA A 366 24.36 -26.25 -14.71
N LEU A 367 23.63 -25.19 -15.09
CA LEU A 367 22.74 -24.45 -14.19
C LEU A 367 21.42 -25.18 -13.87
N ASN A 368 21.26 -26.47 -14.23
CA ASN A 368 19.99 -27.20 -14.08
C ASN A 368 20.10 -28.65 -13.56
N SER A 369 21.20 -29.06 -12.92
CA SER A 369 21.37 -30.42 -12.40
C SER A 369 20.79 -30.67 -10.99
N ARG A 370 20.07 -29.71 -10.38
CA ARG A 370 19.44 -29.88 -9.04
C ARG A 370 17.90 -29.90 -9.03
N ARG A 371 17.24 -30.45 -10.07
CA ARG A 371 15.76 -30.58 -10.09
C ARG A 371 15.20 -31.91 -10.60
N LEU A 372 15.84 -33.04 -10.29
CA LEU A 372 15.18 -34.35 -10.43
C LEU A 372 15.53 -35.25 -9.23
N PRO A 373 14.55 -35.72 -8.44
CA PRO A 373 14.80 -36.77 -7.46
C PRO A 373 15.09 -38.11 -8.18
N LEU A 374 16.10 -38.82 -7.69
CA LEU A 374 16.45 -40.17 -8.13
C LEU A 374 15.27 -41.11 -7.87
N ARG A 375 14.70 -41.66 -8.94
CA ARG A 375 13.66 -42.67 -8.89
C ARG A 375 14.35 -44.05 -8.85
N GLY A 376 14.23 -44.74 -7.71
CA GLY A 376 14.33 -46.20 -7.57
C GLY A 376 15.67 -46.85 -7.90
N GLN A 377 16.37 -47.33 -6.87
CA GLN A 377 17.21 -48.53 -7.00
C GLN A 377 16.58 -49.65 -6.17
N LYS A 378 16.20 -50.72 -6.86
CA LYS A 378 16.23 -52.08 -6.34
C LYS A 378 17.65 -52.60 -6.45
#